data_AF-A0A7G3T625-F1
#
_entry.id   AF-A0A7G3T625-F1
#
_cell.length_a   1.000
_cell.length_b   1.000
_cell.length_c   1.000
_cell.angle_alpha   90.00
_cell.angle_beta   90.00
_cell.angle_gamma   90.00
#
_symmetry.space_group_name_H-M   'P 1'
#
loop_
_entity.id
_entity.type
_entity.pdbx_description
1 polymer ?
#
loop_
_entity_poly.entity_id
_entity_poly.type
_entity_poly.pdbx_seq_one_letter_code
_entity_poly.pdbx_strand_id
1 'polypeptide(L)'
;EKQKLLGSVLKKGVETQVLSLAQQQLMQQHLDKITAEQTKKDTIKKVNDILFDPLSNTELKTTNIQAIMSNVLDGPATAKVKGEIIQEIINTVAGSSLEAQDKAAIIKGVGETIATHSDTSLSLPNKALIMASAEKGIAESQTNLPDRELMTKGLVDGIYEGKGGPEITKAVSSGIDNSNINDSEKEALKK
;
A
#
# COMPACT_ATOMS: atom_id res chain seq x y z
N GLU A 1 11.55 -11.15 -19.05
CA GLU A 1 12.81 -11.82 -19.45
C GLU A 1 14.07 -11.24 -18.80
N LYS A 2 14.29 -9.92 -18.81
CA LYS A 2 15.53 -9.28 -18.30
C LYS A 2 15.87 -9.57 -16.82
N GLN A 3 14.88 -9.69 -15.93
CA GLN A 3 15.09 -10.04 -14.51
C GLN A 3 15.45 -11.52 -14.30
N LYS A 4 14.77 -12.42 -15.03
CA LYS A 4 15.09 -13.85 -15.05
C LYS A 4 16.52 -14.05 -15.56
N LEU A 5 16.94 -13.22 -16.52
CA LEU A 5 18.31 -13.17 -17.03
C LEU A 5 19.31 -12.67 -15.97
N LEU A 6 19.03 -11.56 -15.28
CA LEU A 6 19.94 -11.05 -14.23
C LEU A 6 20.08 -12.00 -13.04
N GLY A 7 18.97 -12.58 -12.56
CA GLY A 7 19.00 -13.58 -11.48
C GLY A 7 19.77 -14.83 -11.89
N SER A 8 19.65 -15.25 -13.15
CA SER A 8 20.44 -16.36 -13.70
C SER A 8 21.93 -16.02 -13.82
N VAL A 9 22.27 -14.78 -14.20
CA VAL A 9 23.66 -14.29 -14.28
C VAL A 9 24.31 -14.23 -12.89
N LEU A 10 23.56 -13.81 -11.87
CA LEU A 10 24.03 -13.83 -10.48
C LEU A 10 24.32 -15.25 -10.00
N LYS A 11 23.38 -16.17 -10.20
CA LYS A 11 23.55 -17.58 -9.84
C LYS A 11 24.79 -18.18 -10.53
N LYS A 12 25.02 -17.83 -11.79
CA LYS A 12 26.19 -18.30 -12.55
C LYS A 12 27.51 -17.66 -12.06
N GLY A 13 27.50 -16.38 -11.69
CA GLY A 13 28.67 -15.68 -11.13
C GLY A 13 29.12 -16.23 -9.77
N VAL A 14 28.18 -16.77 -8.99
CA VAL A 14 28.43 -17.53 -7.74
C VAL A 14 29.10 -18.86 -8.05
N GLU A 15 28.54 -19.63 -8.99
CA GLU A 15 29.07 -20.95 -9.40
C GLU A 15 30.51 -20.84 -9.94
N THR A 16 30.86 -19.71 -10.55
CA THR A 16 32.20 -19.47 -11.09
C THR A 16 33.17 -18.78 -10.11
N GLN A 17 32.76 -18.50 -8.85
CA GLN A 17 33.55 -17.75 -7.84
C GLN A 17 34.07 -16.37 -8.30
N VAL A 18 33.40 -15.75 -9.27
CA VAL A 18 33.85 -14.46 -9.87
C VAL A 18 33.44 -13.26 -9.01
N LEU A 19 32.40 -13.41 -8.19
CA LEU A 19 31.86 -12.36 -7.33
C LEU A 19 32.09 -12.70 -5.86
N SER A 20 32.60 -11.73 -5.08
CA SER A 20 32.65 -11.84 -3.62
C SER A 20 31.25 -11.85 -2.99
N LEU A 21 31.12 -12.39 -1.78
CA LEU A 21 29.85 -12.42 -1.04
C LEU A 21 29.22 -11.02 -0.89
N ALA A 22 30.02 -10.00 -0.61
CA ALA A 22 29.55 -8.63 -0.47
C ALA A 22 28.99 -8.07 -1.80
N GLN A 23 29.64 -8.37 -2.93
CA GLN A 23 29.14 -7.98 -4.25
C GLN A 23 27.84 -8.71 -4.61
N GLN A 24 27.71 -9.99 -4.23
CA GLN A 24 26.49 -10.76 -4.43
C GLN A 24 25.32 -10.17 -3.62
N GLN A 25 25.54 -9.86 -2.34
CA GLN A 25 24.53 -9.24 -1.48
C GLN A 25 24.09 -7.87 -2.03
N LEU A 26 25.02 -7.02 -2.45
CA LEU A 26 24.71 -5.71 -3.02
C LEU A 26 23.89 -5.83 -4.32
N MET A 27 24.27 -6.75 -5.21
CA MET A 27 23.52 -6.96 -6.46
C MET A 27 22.12 -7.54 -6.21
N GLN A 28 21.97 -8.45 -5.24
CA GLN A 28 20.66 -8.97 -4.85
C GLN A 28 19.78 -7.85 -4.29
N GLN A 29 20.31 -6.99 -3.42
CA GLN A 29 19.60 -5.83 -2.90
C GLN A 29 19.16 -4.88 -4.03
N HIS A 30 20.01 -4.64 -5.02
CA HIS A 30 19.64 -3.84 -6.19
C HIS A 30 18.53 -4.49 -7.02
N LEU A 31 18.58 -5.81 -7.20
CA LEU A 31 17.53 -6.54 -7.90
C LEU A 31 16.19 -6.50 -7.16
N ASP A 32 16.21 -6.70 -5.85
CA ASP A 32 15.02 -6.63 -5.01
C ASP A 32 14.38 -5.25 -5.11
N LYS A 33 15.20 -4.19 -5.06
CA LYS A 33 14.74 -2.80 -5.26
C LYS A 33 14.11 -2.58 -6.64
N ILE A 34 14.76 -3.03 -7.72
CA ILE A 34 14.22 -2.90 -9.08
C ILE A 34 12.89 -3.67 -9.21
N THR A 35 12.81 -4.86 -8.62
CA THR A 35 11.62 -5.71 -8.66
C THR A 35 10.46 -5.08 -7.88
N ALA A 36 10.74 -4.51 -6.71
CA ALA A 36 9.77 -3.76 -5.92
C ALA A 36 9.22 -2.54 -6.67
N GLU A 37 10.09 -1.74 -7.28
CA GLU A 37 9.68 -0.56 -8.06
C GLU A 37 8.83 -0.95 -9.29
N GLN A 38 9.19 -2.03 -9.98
CA GLN A 38 8.40 -2.51 -11.12
C GLN A 38 7.03 -3.03 -10.66
N THR A 39 7.00 -3.83 -9.59
CA THR A 39 5.75 -4.33 -8.99
C THR A 39 4.85 -3.18 -8.59
N LYS A 40 5.40 -2.14 -7.95
CA LYS A 40 4.66 -0.92 -7.63
C LYS A 40 4.05 -0.29 -8.88
N LYS A 41 4.84 -0.03 -9.93
CA LYS A 41 4.34 0.57 -11.19
C LYS A 41 3.23 -0.26 -11.83
N ASP A 42 3.41 -1.58 -11.92
CA ASP A 42 2.42 -2.48 -12.53
C ASP A 42 1.13 -2.53 -11.70
N THR A 43 1.25 -2.52 -10.37
CA THR A 43 0.11 -2.46 -9.45
C THR A 43 -0.66 -1.15 -9.60
N ILE A 44 0.03 0.00 -9.62
CA ILE A 44 -0.61 1.31 -9.78
C ILE A 44 -1.28 1.46 -11.15
N LYS A 45 -0.69 0.88 -12.20
CA LYS A 45 -1.35 0.83 -13.51
C LYS A 45 -2.69 0.10 -13.42
N LYS A 46 -2.74 -1.09 -12.81
CA LYS A 46 -3.99 -1.86 -12.65
C LYS A 46 -5.04 -1.11 -11.82
N VAL A 47 -4.62 -0.42 -10.76
CA VAL A 47 -5.53 0.41 -9.96
C VAL A 47 -6.11 1.54 -10.80
N ASN A 48 -5.28 2.24 -11.58
CA ASN A 48 -5.78 3.26 -12.52
C ASN A 48 -6.77 2.66 -13.54
N ASP A 49 -6.44 1.52 -14.14
CA ASP A 49 -7.33 0.86 -15.10
C ASP A 49 -8.71 0.56 -14.48
N ILE A 50 -8.77 0.15 -13.20
CA ILE A 50 -10.03 -0.05 -12.46
C ILE A 50 -10.75 1.28 -12.20
N LEU A 51 -10.03 2.31 -11.75
CA LEU A 51 -10.61 3.61 -11.41
C LEU A 51 -11.20 4.30 -12.64
N PHE A 52 -10.54 4.20 -13.80
CA PHE A 52 -10.98 4.80 -15.06
C PHE A 52 -11.96 3.95 -15.87
N ASP A 53 -12.23 2.70 -15.48
CA ASP A 53 -13.23 1.88 -16.16
C ASP A 53 -14.65 2.48 -15.99
N PRO A 54 -15.28 2.97 -17.07
CA PRO A 54 -16.59 3.61 -17.00
C PRO A 54 -17.72 2.60 -16.76
N LEU A 55 -17.47 1.30 -16.91
CA LEU A 55 -18.46 0.23 -16.73
C LEU A 55 -18.52 -0.29 -15.29
N SER A 56 -17.50 0.02 -14.49
CA SER A 56 -17.44 -0.39 -13.08
C SER A 56 -18.08 0.66 -12.18
N ASN A 57 -18.98 0.22 -11.29
CA ASN A 57 -19.50 1.05 -10.20
C ASN A 57 -18.54 1.04 -8.99
N THR A 58 -18.81 1.85 -7.97
CA THR A 58 -17.98 1.96 -6.76
C THR A 58 -17.76 0.62 -6.07
N GLU A 59 -18.81 -0.20 -5.94
CA GLU A 59 -18.72 -1.52 -5.30
C GLU A 59 -17.73 -2.44 -6.03
N LEU A 60 -17.86 -2.55 -7.36
CA LEU A 60 -16.96 -3.36 -8.18
C LEU A 60 -15.52 -2.83 -8.17
N LYS A 61 -15.34 -1.49 -8.21
CA LYS A 61 -14.03 -0.87 -8.06
C LYS A 61 -13.39 -1.23 -6.71
N THR A 62 -14.16 -1.15 -5.63
CA THR A 62 -13.71 -1.53 -4.28
C THR A 62 -13.27 -2.98 -4.25
N THR A 63 -14.09 -3.93 -4.70
CA THR A 63 -13.73 -5.36 -4.70
C THR A 63 -12.46 -5.63 -5.51
N ASN A 64 -12.32 -5.02 -6.69
CA ASN A 64 -11.15 -5.22 -7.53
C ASN A 64 -9.88 -4.61 -6.91
N ILE A 65 -9.98 -3.44 -6.27
CA ILE A 65 -8.86 -2.82 -5.54
C ILE A 65 -8.50 -3.66 -4.31
N GLN A 66 -9.48 -4.18 -3.56
CA GLN A 66 -9.23 -5.11 -2.45
C GLN A 66 -8.50 -6.37 -2.91
N ALA A 67 -8.86 -6.93 -4.07
CA ALA A 67 -8.15 -8.08 -4.64
C ALA A 67 -6.68 -7.75 -5.00
N ILE A 68 -6.42 -6.55 -5.56
CA ILE A 68 -5.05 -6.08 -5.80
C ILE A 68 -4.29 -5.94 -4.47
N MET A 69 -4.93 -5.36 -3.46
CA MET A 69 -4.37 -5.20 -2.12
C MET A 69 -3.99 -6.55 -1.51
N SER A 70 -4.89 -7.55 -1.52
CA SER A 70 -4.59 -8.89 -1.04
C SER A 70 -3.38 -9.48 -1.75
N ASN A 71 -3.27 -9.35 -3.07
CA ASN A 71 -2.08 -9.81 -3.82
C ASN A 71 -0.79 -9.11 -3.38
N VAL A 72 -0.83 -7.82 -3.04
CA VAL A 72 0.31 -7.09 -2.47
C VAL A 72 0.66 -7.63 -1.09
N LEU A 73 -0.33 -7.90 -0.25
CA LEU A 73 -0.15 -8.43 1.11
C LEU A 73 0.38 -9.87 1.11
N ASP A 74 -0.05 -10.71 0.16
CA ASP A 74 0.46 -12.08 -0.04
C ASP A 74 1.82 -12.12 -0.74
N GLY A 75 2.24 -11.00 -1.35
CA GLY A 75 3.49 -10.91 -2.09
C GLY A 75 4.75 -11.15 -1.23
N PRO A 76 5.88 -11.51 -1.84
CA PRO A 76 7.12 -11.83 -1.12
C PRO A 76 7.86 -10.60 -0.56
N ALA A 77 7.34 -9.39 -0.81
CA ALA A 77 7.96 -8.15 -0.37
C ALA A 77 7.94 -7.99 1.17
N THR A 78 8.86 -7.19 1.70
CA THR A 78 8.84 -6.83 3.12
C THR A 78 7.62 -5.98 3.45
N ALA A 79 7.20 -5.97 4.72
CA ALA A 79 6.07 -5.15 5.17
C ALA A 79 6.24 -3.65 4.84
N LYS A 80 7.48 -3.14 4.90
CA LYS A 80 7.81 -1.77 4.49
C LYS A 80 7.49 -1.52 3.01
N VAL A 81 7.96 -2.38 2.12
CA VAL A 81 7.71 -2.25 0.67
C VAL A 81 6.22 -2.44 0.36
N LYS A 82 5.53 -3.36 1.05
CA LYS A 82 4.07 -3.52 0.97
C LYS A 82 3.36 -2.23 1.37
N GLY A 83 3.77 -1.61 2.48
CA GLY A 83 3.25 -0.32 2.95
C GLY A 83 3.46 0.80 1.93
N GLU A 84 4.63 0.90 1.32
CA GLU A 84 4.92 1.89 0.26
C GLU A 84 4.03 1.71 -0.98
N ILE A 85 3.78 0.46 -1.41
CA ILE A 85 2.86 0.18 -2.52
C ILE A 85 1.43 0.59 -2.15
N ILE A 86 0.99 0.25 -0.94
CA ILE A 86 -0.36 0.55 -0.44
C ILE A 86 -0.57 2.05 -0.29
N GLN A 87 0.42 2.78 0.22
CA GLN A 87 0.42 4.24 0.28
C GLN A 87 0.16 4.83 -1.11
N GLU A 88 0.83 4.31 -2.15
CA GLU A 88 0.69 4.80 -3.51
C GLU A 88 -0.67 4.43 -4.15
N ILE A 89 -1.22 3.26 -3.81
CA ILE A 89 -2.59 2.87 -4.21
C ILE A 89 -3.59 3.89 -3.66
N ILE A 90 -3.47 4.23 -2.37
CA ILE A 90 -4.34 5.20 -1.73
C ILE A 90 -4.18 6.60 -2.35
N ASN A 91 -2.95 7.05 -2.59
CA ASN A 91 -2.71 8.31 -3.31
C ASN A 91 -3.42 8.32 -4.67
N THR A 92 -3.38 7.20 -5.39
CA THR A 92 -4.03 7.06 -6.70
C THR A 92 -5.56 7.14 -6.57
N VAL A 93 -6.16 6.49 -5.57
CA VAL A 93 -7.60 6.58 -5.28
C VAL A 93 -7.99 8.01 -4.90
N ALA A 94 -7.23 8.64 -3.99
CA ALA A 94 -7.46 10.00 -3.52
C ALA A 94 -7.40 11.04 -4.65
N GLY A 95 -6.43 10.89 -5.56
CA GLY A 95 -6.24 11.75 -6.73
C GLY A 95 -7.18 11.45 -7.91
N SER A 96 -8.05 10.44 -7.81
CA SER A 96 -9.00 10.10 -8.87
C SER A 96 -10.14 11.13 -8.98
N SER A 97 -10.86 11.08 -10.10
CA SER A 97 -12.04 11.91 -10.36
C SER A 97 -13.33 11.39 -9.70
N LEU A 98 -13.23 10.39 -8.81
CA LEU A 98 -14.38 9.87 -8.09
C LEU A 98 -14.92 10.91 -7.10
N GLU A 99 -16.20 10.78 -6.75
CA GLU A 99 -16.78 11.57 -5.68
C GLU A 99 -16.14 11.21 -4.32
N ALA A 100 -16.12 12.14 -3.38
CA ALA A 100 -15.49 11.95 -2.08
C ALA A 100 -16.03 10.70 -1.34
N GLN A 101 -17.34 10.43 -1.45
CA GLN A 101 -17.96 9.26 -0.85
C GLN A 101 -17.48 7.95 -1.48
N ASP A 102 -17.30 7.91 -2.79
CA ASP A 102 -16.82 6.74 -3.50
C ASP A 102 -15.36 6.45 -3.15
N LYS A 103 -14.53 7.49 -3.08
CA LYS A 103 -13.15 7.38 -2.59
C LYS A 103 -13.13 6.78 -1.17
N ALA A 104 -13.92 7.34 -0.25
CA ALA A 104 -13.98 6.85 1.12
C ALA A 104 -14.49 5.41 1.23
N ALA A 105 -15.44 5.00 0.39
CA ALA A 105 -15.93 3.61 0.34
C ALA A 105 -14.83 2.64 -0.13
N ILE A 106 -14.02 3.02 -1.12
CA ILE A 106 -12.88 2.24 -1.57
C ILE A 106 -11.83 2.14 -0.45
N ILE A 107 -11.49 3.27 0.18
CA ILE A 107 -10.51 3.33 1.27
C ILE A 107 -10.97 2.53 2.51
N LYS A 108 -12.28 2.49 2.77
CA LYS A 108 -12.87 1.59 3.76
C LYS A 108 -12.59 0.13 3.44
N GLY A 109 -12.80 -0.29 2.19
CA GLY A 109 -12.44 -1.63 1.74
C GLY A 109 -10.95 -1.94 1.91
N VAL A 110 -10.06 -0.96 1.76
CA VAL A 110 -8.63 -1.09 2.03
C VAL A 110 -8.37 -1.38 3.51
N GLY A 111 -8.98 -0.60 4.42
CA GLY A 111 -8.86 -0.80 5.87
C GLY A 111 -9.31 -2.19 6.31
N GLU A 112 -10.46 -2.64 5.78
CA GLU A 112 -11.00 -3.98 6.05
C GLU A 112 -10.07 -5.08 5.55
N THR A 113 -9.52 -4.94 4.34
CA THR A 113 -8.62 -5.94 3.74
C THR A 113 -7.35 -6.13 4.56
N ILE A 114 -6.73 -5.03 5.03
CA ILE A 114 -5.52 -5.11 5.84
C ILE A 114 -5.82 -5.72 7.22
N ALA A 115 -6.94 -5.31 7.84
CA ALA A 115 -7.34 -5.80 9.16
C ALA A 115 -7.60 -7.32 9.16
N THR A 116 -8.33 -7.80 8.16
CA THR A 116 -8.76 -9.21 8.03
C THR A 116 -7.72 -10.15 7.44
N HIS A 117 -6.64 -9.63 6.83
CA HIS A 117 -5.60 -10.46 6.22
C HIS A 117 -5.00 -11.43 7.24
N SER A 118 -4.54 -12.62 6.84
CA SER A 118 -4.13 -13.64 7.83
C SER A 118 -2.94 -13.20 8.68
N ASP A 119 -3.02 -13.38 10.00
CA ASP A 119 -1.87 -13.14 10.90
C ASP A 119 -0.72 -14.13 10.66
N THR A 120 -1.00 -15.27 10.02
CA THR A 120 0.03 -16.25 9.65
C THR A 120 0.89 -15.79 8.47
N SER A 121 0.37 -14.92 7.60
CA SER A 121 1.11 -14.31 6.48
C SER A 121 1.63 -12.92 6.82
N LEU A 122 0.92 -12.19 7.68
CA LEU A 122 1.25 -10.81 8.05
C LEU A 122 0.98 -10.56 9.53
N SER A 123 2.04 -10.55 10.34
CA SER A 123 1.93 -10.29 11.78
C SER A 123 1.25 -8.96 12.10
N LEU A 124 0.65 -8.88 13.30
CA LEU A 124 -0.02 -7.68 13.79
C LEU A 124 0.85 -6.40 13.72
N PRO A 125 2.15 -6.39 14.11
CA PRO A 125 3.01 -5.23 13.93
C PRO A 125 3.19 -4.81 12.46
N ASN A 126 3.24 -5.79 11.54
CA ASN A 126 3.37 -5.50 10.11
C ASN A 126 2.06 -4.96 9.52
N LYS A 127 0.91 -5.45 9.98
CA LYS A 127 -0.41 -4.86 9.66
C LYS A 127 -0.50 -3.41 10.13
N ALA A 128 -0.09 -3.14 11.37
CA ALA A 128 -0.06 -1.78 11.92
C ALA A 128 0.86 -0.86 11.10
N LEU A 129 2.06 -1.32 10.74
CA LEU A 129 2.97 -0.57 9.86
C LEU A 129 2.32 -0.23 8.52
N ILE A 130 1.68 -1.21 7.88
CA ILE A 130 1.01 -1.03 6.60
C ILE A 130 -0.20 -0.08 6.72
N MET A 131 -0.94 -0.17 7.82
CA MET A 131 -2.06 0.72 8.10
C MET A 131 -1.60 2.17 8.29
N ALA A 132 -0.47 2.38 8.97
CA ALA A 132 0.14 3.70 9.09
C ALA A 132 0.59 4.24 7.72
N SER A 133 1.12 3.39 6.84
CA SER A 133 1.44 3.78 5.46
C SER A 133 0.20 4.11 4.63
N ALA A 134 -0.89 3.36 4.82
CA ALA A 134 -2.18 3.63 4.20
C ALA A 134 -2.69 5.02 4.58
N GLU A 135 -2.76 5.32 5.88
CA GLU A 135 -3.18 6.64 6.37
C GLU A 135 -2.24 7.76 5.91
N LYS A 136 -0.93 7.51 5.90
CA LYS A 136 0.04 8.45 5.35
C LYS A 136 -0.26 8.80 3.88
N GLY A 137 -0.71 7.83 3.08
CA GLY A 137 -1.16 8.07 1.71
C GLY A 137 -2.37 8.98 1.63
N ILE A 138 -3.33 8.84 2.54
CA ILE A 138 -4.48 9.76 2.63
C ILE A 138 -3.97 11.16 2.97
N ALA A 139 -3.20 11.27 4.05
CA ALA A 139 -2.69 12.52 4.59
C ALA A 139 -1.88 13.32 3.55
N GLU A 140 -0.96 12.66 2.84
CA GLU A 140 -0.07 13.29 1.85
C GLU A 140 -0.70 13.43 0.45
N SER A 141 -1.92 12.93 0.23
CA SER A 141 -2.59 13.06 -1.06
C SER A 141 -2.91 14.52 -1.41
N GLN A 142 -2.98 14.82 -2.70
CA GLN A 142 -3.25 16.17 -3.21
C GLN A 142 -4.74 16.55 -3.17
N THR A 143 -5.63 15.70 -2.65
CA THR A 143 -7.04 16.05 -2.55
C THR A 143 -7.29 17.04 -1.41
N ASN A 144 -8.46 17.68 -1.43
CA ASN A 144 -8.83 18.68 -0.44
C ASN A 144 -8.92 18.06 0.98
N LEU A 145 -8.87 18.89 2.02
CA LEU A 145 -8.90 18.41 3.41
C LEU A 145 -10.20 17.66 3.77
N PRO A 146 -11.41 18.14 3.42
CA PRO A 146 -12.66 17.39 3.67
C PRO A 146 -12.69 15.98 3.06
N ASP A 147 -12.19 15.81 1.84
CA ASP A 147 -12.07 14.50 1.19
C ASP A 147 -11.10 13.60 1.97
N ARG A 148 -9.96 14.15 2.42
CA ARG A 148 -8.98 13.41 3.24
C ARG A 148 -9.59 12.98 4.58
N GLU A 149 -10.29 13.86 5.27
CA GLU A 149 -11.01 13.52 6.52
C GLU A 149 -12.02 12.38 6.31
N LEU A 150 -12.79 12.44 5.21
CA LEU A 150 -13.76 11.40 4.89
C LEU A 150 -13.09 10.06 4.56
N MET A 151 -11.96 10.08 3.84
CA MET A 151 -11.18 8.88 3.55
C MET A 151 -10.51 8.30 4.80
N THR A 152 -9.92 9.13 5.67
CA THR A 152 -9.36 8.69 6.97
C THR A 152 -10.43 8.02 7.81
N LYS A 153 -11.64 8.61 7.88
CA LYS A 153 -12.79 7.96 8.52
C LYS A 153 -13.15 6.64 7.86
N GLY A 154 -13.20 6.59 6.53
CA GLY A 154 -13.41 5.35 5.78
C GLY A 154 -12.41 4.27 6.16
N LEU A 155 -11.12 4.59 6.21
CA LEU A 155 -10.05 3.67 6.60
C LEU A 155 -10.30 3.09 7.99
N VAL A 156 -10.62 3.95 8.96
CA VAL A 156 -10.94 3.56 10.35
C VAL A 156 -12.19 2.67 10.42
N ASP A 157 -13.27 3.04 9.72
CA ASP A 157 -14.50 2.24 9.66
C ASP A 157 -14.22 0.84 9.07
N GLY A 158 -13.35 0.76 8.06
CA GLY A 158 -12.91 -0.51 7.47
C GLY A 158 -12.18 -1.40 8.47
N ILE A 159 -11.31 -0.82 9.30
CA ILE A 159 -10.63 -1.56 10.39
C ILE A 159 -11.66 -2.16 11.34
N TYR A 160 -12.68 -1.40 11.72
CA TYR A 160 -13.72 -1.87 12.62
C TYR A 160 -14.57 -2.99 12.01
N GLU A 161 -14.95 -2.88 10.73
CA GLU A 161 -15.69 -3.95 10.03
C GLU A 161 -14.86 -5.22 9.89
N GLY A 162 -13.56 -5.07 9.62
CA GLY A 162 -12.59 -6.16 9.63
C GLY A 162 -12.26 -6.71 11.02
N LYS A 163 -12.90 -6.19 12.08
CA LYS A 163 -12.67 -6.53 13.49
C LYS A 163 -11.19 -6.38 13.90
N GLY A 164 -10.51 -5.41 13.31
CA GLY A 164 -9.14 -5.06 13.64
C GLY A 164 -9.03 -4.62 15.10
N GLY A 165 -7.97 -5.08 15.77
CA GLY A 165 -7.73 -4.74 17.17
C GLY A 165 -7.35 -3.26 17.38
N PRO A 166 -7.40 -2.76 18.62
CA PRO A 166 -7.05 -1.37 18.96
C PRO A 166 -5.65 -0.94 18.51
N GLU A 167 -4.71 -1.89 18.40
CA GLU A 167 -3.36 -1.62 17.89
C GLU A 167 -3.35 -1.16 16.43
N ILE A 168 -4.19 -1.77 15.58
CA ILE A 168 -4.30 -1.41 14.16
C ILE A 168 -4.97 -0.04 14.02
N THR A 169 -6.03 0.21 14.79
CA THR A 169 -6.72 1.52 14.79
C THR A 169 -5.80 2.64 15.25
N LYS A 170 -5.00 2.44 16.31
CA LYS A 170 -4.03 3.44 16.79
C LYS A 170 -2.93 3.73 15.77
N ALA A 171 -2.58 2.77 14.93
CA ALA A 171 -1.55 2.95 13.92
C ALA A 171 -1.95 3.96 12.82
N VAL A 172 -3.26 4.19 12.62
CA VAL A 172 -3.77 5.23 11.71
C VAL A 172 -3.22 6.59 12.13
N SER A 173 -3.38 7.00 13.40
CA SER A 173 -2.86 8.29 13.88
C SER A 173 -1.35 8.44 13.68
N SER A 174 -0.59 7.35 13.78
CA SER A 174 0.85 7.36 13.50
C SER A 174 1.18 7.63 12.03
N GLY A 175 0.30 7.28 11.10
CA GLY A 175 0.43 7.64 9.69
C GLY A 175 0.38 9.15 9.46
N ILE A 176 -0.56 9.83 10.13
CA ILE A 176 -0.68 11.30 10.12
C ILE A 176 0.55 11.94 10.76
N ASP A 177 1.00 11.43 11.92
CA ASP A 177 2.18 11.95 12.61
C ASP A 177 3.43 11.92 11.73
N ASN A 178 3.63 10.82 11.00
CA ASN A 178 4.77 10.58 10.12
C ASN A 178 4.59 11.10 8.68
N SER A 179 3.52 11.85 8.42
CA SER A 179 3.31 12.52 7.13
C SER A 179 4.06 13.87 7.06
N ASN A 180 4.27 14.33 5.84
CA ASN A 180 4.96 15.59 5.53
C ASN A 180 4.03 16.82 5.48
N ILE A 181 2.76 16.69 5.89
CA ILE A 181 1.81 17.82 5.93
C ILE A 181 2.06 18.72 7.15
N ASN A 182 1.47 19.91 7.16
CA ASN A 182 1.66 20.86 8.26
C ASN A 182 0.86 20.48 9.52
N ASP A 183 1.24 21.01 10.68
CA ASP A 183 0.63 20.66 11.97
C ASP A 183 -0.87 20.98 12.03
N SER A 184 -1.33 22.06 11.39
CA SER A 184 -2.75 22.40 11.35
C SER A 184 -3.57 21.34 10.61
N GLU A 185 -3.05 20.79 9.52
CA GLU A 185 -3.68 19.70 8.79
C GLU A 185 -3.62 18.38 9.59
N LYS A 186 -2.51 18.12 10.29
CA LYS A 186 -2.41 16.94 11.18
C LYS A 186 -3.47 16.97 12.27
N GLU A 187 -3.68 18.12 12.90
CA GLU A 187 -4.70 18.29 13.94
C GLU A 187 -6.12 18.19 13.40
N ALA A 188 -6.35 18.51 12.12
CA ALA A 188 -7.66 18.30 11.49
C ALA A 188 -7.94 16.82 11.22
N LEU A 189 -6.98 16.10 10.63
CA LEU A 189 -7.15 14.69 10.25
C LEU A 189 -7.23 13.72 11.45
N LYS A 190 -6.77 14.13 12.62
CA LYS A 190 -6.84 13.31 13.85
C LYS A 190 -8.18 13.38 14.59
N LYS A 191 -9.09 14.26 14.17
CA LYS A 191 -10.41 14.45 14.81
C LYS A 191 -11.39 13.35 14.41
#